data_AF-A0A1F5R8M5-F1
#
_entry.id   AF-A0A1F5R8M5-F1
#
_cell.length_a   1.000
_cell.length_b   1.000
_cell.length_c   1.000
_cell.angle_alpha   90.00
_cell.angle_beta   90.00
_cell.angle_gamma   90.00
#
_symmetry.space_group_name_H-M   'P 1'
#
loop_
_entity.id
_entity.type
_entity.pdbx_description
1 polymer ?
#
loop_
_entity_poly.entity_id
_entity_poly.type
_entity_poly.pdbx_seq_one_letter_code
_entity_poly.pdbx_strand_id
1 'polypeptide(L)'
;MTDRELLPDPMRGKPRLAMGPEDVARAPRESLASLLADLAALQTAVAARLAVAAAEDRGQAHGAGPDEMLTAELAARRTGMSRRQLYKRARAGELPFARRVSARSVRFSARGIERWLTQKSRA
;
A
#
# COMPACT_ATOMS: atom_id res chain seq x y z
N MET A 1 -10.35 -59.21 -6.59
CA MET A 1 -10.15 -58.63 -5.24
C MET A 1 -8.71 -58.90 -4.86
N THR A 2 -7.85 -57.91 -4.98
CA THR A 2 -6.56 -57.91 -4.30
C THR A 2 -6.25 -56.46 -3.97
N ASP A 3 -6.48 -56.16 -2.70
CA ASP A 3 -6.20 -54.90 -2.04
C ASP A 3 -4.69 -54.66 -2.09
N ARG A 4 -4.27 -53.72 -2.93
CA ARG A 4 -2.86 -53.30 -3.01
C ARG A 4 -2.70 -52.25 -1.94
N GLU A 5 -2.43 -52.72 -0.72
CA GLU A 5 -2.06 -51.90 0.44
C GLU A 5 -1.08 -50.81 0.01
N LEU A 6 -1.62 -49.60 0.01
CA LEU A 6 -0.94 -48.35 -0.29
C LEU A 6 0.04 -48.11 0.86
N LEU A 7 1.30 -48.49 0.66
CA LEU A 7 2.39 -48.09 1.54
C LEU A 7 2.30 -46.56 1.73
N PRO A 8 2.25 -46.03 2.97
CA PRO A 8 2.16 -44.59 3.19
C PRO A 8 3.42 -43.93 2.61
N ASP A 9 3.19 -43.05 1.63
CA ASP A 9 4.24 -42.22 1.01
C ASP A 9 4.94 -41.40 2.10
N PRO A 10 6.25 -41.60 2.32
CA PRO A 10 7.01 -40.87 3.35
C PRO A 10 7.03 -39.34 3.14
N MET A 11 6.53 -38.85 2.00
CA MET A 11 6.44 -37.43 1.66
C MET A 11 5.13 -36.75 2.08
N ARG A 12 4.11 -37.50 2.53
CA ARG A 12 2.85 -36.91 3.04
C ARG A 12 2.95 -36.65 4.54
N GLY A 13 3.36 -35.45 4.93
CA GLY A 13 3.07 -35.00 6.30
C GLY A 13 3.83 -33.79 6.83
N LYS A 14 4.97 -33.42 6.24
CA LYS A 14 5.63 -32.17 6.63
C LYS A 14 5.22 -31.05 5.67
N PRO A 15 4.73 -29.90 6.17
CA PRO A 15 4.66 -28.72 5.30
C PRO A 15 6.06 -28.50 4.74
N ARG A 16 6.21 -28.34 3.42
CA ARG A 16 7.53 -28.23 2.74
C ARG A 16 8.43 -27.13 3.33
N LEU A 17 7.83 -26.16 4.01
CA LEU A 17 8.48 -25.10 4.79
C LEU A 17 9.17 -25.57 6.08
N ALA A 18 8.96 -26.82 6.52
CA ALA A 18 9.59 -27.43 7.68
C ALA A 18 10.82 -28.29 7.33
N MET A 19 11.23 -28.31 6.04
CA MET A 19 12.47 -28.97 5.63
C MET A 19 13.66 -28.05 5.87
N GLY A 20 14.67 -28.57 6.57
CA GLY A 20 15.95 -27.91 6.75
C GLY A 20 16.95 -28.23 5.64
N PRO A 21 18.11 -27.55 5.62
CA PRO A 21 19.19 -27.83 4.66
C PRO A 21 19.68 -29.29 4.70
N GLU A 22 19.66 -29.91 5.88
CA GLU A 22 20.04 -31.32 6.05
C GLU A 22 19.05 -32.29 5.40
N ASP A 23 17.77 -31.93 5.34
CA ASP A 23 16.75 -32.77 4.69
C ASP A 23 16.92 -32.73 3.17
N VAL A 24 17.32 -31.58 2.62
CA VAL A 24 17.65 -31.42 1.20
C VAL A 24 18.87 -32.26 0.81
N ALA A 25 19.88 -32.33 1.68
CA ALA A 25 21.08 -33.13 1.44
C ALA A 25 20.80 -34.65 1.41
N ARG A 26 19.74 -35.11 2.09
CA ARG A 26 19.31 -36.52 2.14
C ARG A 26 18.24 -36.87 1.10
N ALA A 27 17.68 -35.88 0.41
CA ALA A 27 16.59 -36.07 -0.54
C ALA A 27 17.07 -36.75 -1.85
N PRO A 28 16.25 -37.61 -2.47
CA PRO A 28 16.54 -38.18 -3.79
C PRO A 28 16.70 -37.09 -4.85
N ARG A 29 17.67 -37.25 -5.77
CA ARG A 29 18.00 -36.23 -6.78
C ARG A 29 16.81 -35.87 -7.68
N GLU A 30 15.97 -36.86 -7.97
CA GLU A 30 14.77 -36.73 -8.80
C GLU A 30 13.72 -35.82 -8.15
N SER A 31 13.69 -35.76 -6.81
CA SER A 31 12.79 -34.91 -6.03
C SER A 31 13.27 -33.47 -5.87
N LEU A 32 14.56 -33.20 -6.14
CA LEU A 32 15.13 -31.86 -5.98
C LEU A 32 14.62 -30.87 -7.04
N ALA A 33 14.37 -31.35 -8.26
CA ALA A 33 13.87 -30.48 -9.35
C ALA A 33 12.47 -29.95 -9.06
N SER A 34 11.56 -30.81 -8.58
CA SER A 34 10.22 -30.39 -8.17
C SER A 34 10.27 -29.49 -6.95
N LEU A 35 11.11 -29.83 -5.95
CA LEU A 35 11.33 -28.99 -4.78
C LEU A 35 11.83 -27.58 -5.13
N LEU A 36 12.77 -27.45 -6.07
CA LEU A 36 13.24 -26.14 -6.54
C LEU A 36 12.13 -25.32 -7.19
N ALA A 37 11.30 -25.94 -8.03
CA ALA A 37 10.17 -25.27 -8.66
C ALA A 37 9.15 -24.76 -7.64
N ASP A 38 8.85 -25.58 -6.63
CA ASP A 38 7.94 -25.22 -5.53
C ASP A 38 8.48 -24.04 -4.71
N LEU A 39 9.79 -24.04 -4.40
CA LEU A 39 10.45 -22.94 -3.69
C LEU A 39 10.42 -21.65 -4.51
N ALA A 40 10.69 -21.72 -5.82
CA ALA A 40 10.64 -20.56 -6.70
C ALA A 40 9.22 -19.96 -6.78
N ALA A 41 8.19 -20.81 -6.83
CA ALA A 41 6.79 -20.35 -6.81
C ALA A 41 6.45 -19.62 -5.50
N LEU A 42 6.87 -20.18 -4.35
CA LEU A 42 6.67 -19.54 -3.04
C LEU A 42 7.43 -18.21 -2.92
N GLN A 43 8.70 -18.17 -3.34
CA GLN A 43 9.51 -16.95 -3.37
C GLN A 43 8.84 -15.87 -4.21
N THR A 44 8.32 -16.24 -5.38
CA THR A 44 7.63 -15.30 -6.29
C THR A 44 6.33 -14.78 -5.67
N ALA A 45 5.54 -15.64 -5.02
CA ALA A 45 4.30 -15.23 -4.36
C ALA A 45 4.56 -14.26 -3.19
N VAL A 46 5.59 -14.53 -2.38
CA VAL A 46 6.02 -13.63 -1.31
C VAL A 46 6.50 -12.30 -1.87
N ALA A 47 7.37 -12.33 -2.89
CA ALA A 47 7.87 -11.12 -3.54
C ALA A 47 6.73 -10.28 -4.14
N ALA A 48 5.75 -10.90 -4.79
CA ALA A 48 4.58 -10.22 -5.31
C ALA A 48 3.77 -9.53 -4.21
N ARG A 49 3.54 -10.21 -3.08
CA ARG A 49 2.81 -9.64 -1.94
C ARG A 49 3.56 -8.46 -1.30
N LEU A 50 4.88 -8.56 -1.16
CA LEU A 50 5.72 -7.46 -0.69
C LEU A 50 5.72 -6.29 -1.65
N ALA A 51 5.73 -6.56 -2.97
CA ALA A 51 5.66 -5.52 -3.99
C ALA A 51 4.32 -4.77 -3.98
N VAL A 52 3.22 -5.49 -3.77
CA VAL A 52 1.88 -4.89 -3.58
C VAL A 52 1.84 -4.03 -2.31
N ALA A 53 2.30 -4.54 -1.17
CA ALA A 53 2.38 -3.75 0.06
C ALA A 53 3.23 -2.49 -0.10
N ALA A 54 4.39 -2.60 -0.77
CA ALA A 54 5.23 -1.45 -1.09
C ALA A 54 4.57 -0.47 -2.09
N ALA A 55 3.68 -0.96 -2.96
CA ALA A 55 2.88 -0.09 -3.83
C ALA A 55 1.73 0.58 -3.07
N GLU A 56 1.13 -0.10 -2.10
CA GLU A 56 0.11 0.46 -1.20
C GLU A 56 0.71 1.52 -0.27
N ASP A 57 1.88 1.29 0.32
CA ASP A 57 2.60 2.27 1.13
C ASP A 57 2.99 3.50 0.29
N ARG A 58 3.44 3.30 -0.95
CA ARG A 58 3.72 4.40 -1.89
C ARG A 58 2.44 5.11 -2.35
N GLY A 59 1.34 4.38 -2.49
CA GLY A 59 0.01 4.92 -2.82
C GLY A 59 -0.62 5.69 -1.66
N GLN A 60 -0.29 5.37 -0.42
CA GLN A 60 -0.68 6.09 0.79
C GLN A 60 0.19 7.34 0.99
N ALA A 61 1.49 7.26 0.68
CA ALA A 61 2.38 8.42 0.68
C ALA A 61 1.94 9.51 -0.33
N HIS A 62 1.20 9.13 -1.37
CA HIS A 62 0.63 10.06 -2.35
C HIS A 62 -0.83 9.70 -2.70
N GLY A 63 -1.71 9.63 -1.71
CA GLY A 63 -3.18 9.43 -1.80
C GLY A 63 -3.75 9.17 -3.21
N ALA A 64 -3.89 7.92 -3.62
CA ALA A 64 -4.41 7.58 -4.96
C ALA A 64 -5.93 7.82 -5.14
N GLY A 65 -6.59 8.55 -4.23
CA GLY A 65 -8.00 8.94 -4.35
C GLY A 65 -8.19 10.31 -5.02
N PRO A 66 -9.37 10.56 -5.62
CA PRO A 66 -9.73 11.89 -6.08
C PRO A 66 -9.63 12.88 -4.92
N ASP A 67 -9.02 14.04 -5.19
CA ASP A 67 -8.82 15.07 -4.18
C ASP A 67 -10.16 15.62 -3.67
N GLU A 68 -10.36 15.58 -2.36
CA GLU A 68 -11.58 16.05 -1.72
C GLU A 68 -11.63 17.58 -1.71
N MET A 69 -12.69 18.15 -2.32
CA MET A 69 -12.88 19.59 -2.46
C MET A 69 -13.72 20.15 -1.31
N LEU A 70 -13.04 20.62 -0.27
CA LEU A 70 -13.63 21.12 0.96
C LEU A 70 -14.31 22.49 0.79
N THR A 71 -15.33 22.70 1.61
CA THR A 71 -15.91 24.03 1.84
C THR A 71 -14.98 24.89 2.69
N ALA A 72 -15.22 26.21 2.71
CA ALA A 72 -14.47 27.12 3.58
C ALA A 72 -14.59 26.76 5.07
N GLU A 73 -15.70 26.16 5.50
CA GLU A 73 -15.89 25.76 6.89
C GLU A 73 -15.02 24.56 7.27
N LEU A 74 -15.00 23.53 6.44
CA LEU A 74 -14.15 22.35 6.66
C LEU A 74 -12.67 22.72 6.54
N ALA A 75 -12.32 23.55 5.57
CA ALA A 75 -10.96 24.06 5.42
C ALA A 75 -10.52 24.91 6.62
N ALA A 76 -11.42 25.73 7.20
CA ALA A 76 -11.15 26.51 8.40
C ALA A 76 -10.80 25.61 9.59
N ARG A 77 -11.59 24.55 9.79
CA ARG A 77 -11.33 23.55 10.85
C ARG A 77 -9.97 22.86 10.68
N ARG A 78 -9.59 22.50 9.45
CA ARG A 78 -8.29 21.84 9.19
C ARG A 78 -7.09 22.78 9.28
N THR A 79 -7.24 24.04 8.87
CA THR A 79 -6.12 25.01 8.82
C THR A 79 -5.96 25.83 10.09
N GLY A 80 -6.96 25.82 10.98
CA GLY A 80 -7.03 26.72 12.14
C GLY A 80 -7.31 28.18 11.80
N MET A 81 -7.54 28.52 10.53
CA MET A 81 -7.85 29.89 10.09
C MET A 81 -9.36 30.15 10.09
N SER A 82 -9.75 31.41 10.26
CA SER A 82 -11.16 31.80 10.06
C SER A 82 -11.56 31.74 8.59
N ARG A 83 -12.86 31.50 8.31
CA ARG A 83 -13.42 31.53 6.92
C ARG A 83 -13.08 32.83 6.18
N ARG A 84 -13.13 33.97 6.88
CA ARG A 84 -12.80 35.30 6.33
C ARG A 84 -11.33 35.38 5.90
N GLN A 85 -10.40 34.88 6.72
CA GLN A 85 -8.98 34.84 6.39
C GLN A 85 -8.70 33.92 5.20
N LEU A 86 -9.35 32.75 5.13
CA LEU A 86 -9.22 31.85 3.99
C LEU A 86 -9.64 32.52 2.68
N TYR A 87 -10.79 33.19 2.64
CA TYR A 87 -11.21 33.92 1.42
C TYR A 87 -10.29 35.08 1.08
N LYS A 88 -9.83 35.85 2.09
CA LYS A 88 -8.89 36.96 1.86
C LYS A 88 -7.60 36.46 1.22
N ARG A 89 -6.99 35.41 1.78
CA ARG A 89 -5.73 34.82 1.28
C ARG A 89 -5.90 34.09 -0.04
N ALA A 90 -7.02 33.40 -0.25
CA ALA A 90 -7.33 32.77 -1.52
C ALA A 90 -7.47 33.80 -2.66
N ARG A 91 -8.07 34.97 -2.38
CA ARG A 91 -8.16 36.07 -3.35
C ARG A 91 -6.80 36.70 -3.65
N ALA A 92 -5.92 36.75 -2.65
CA ALA A 92 -4.55 37.23 -2.80
C ALA A 92 -3.61 36.22 -3.48
N GLY A 93 -4.06 34.98 -3.73
CA GLY A 93 -3.23 33.93 -4.34
C GLY A 93 -2.23 33.27 -3.38
N GLU A 94 -2.32 33.55 -2.08
CA GLU A 94 -1.37 33.02 -1.06
C GLU A 94 -1.60 31.55 -0.71
N LEU A 95 -2.76 30.98 -1.10
CA LEU A 95 -3.14 29.61 -0.75
C LEU A 95 -3.03 28.71 -1.98
N PRO A 96 -1.99 27.86 -2.09
CA PRO A 96 -1.78 27.00 -3.25
C PRO A 96 -2.85 25.90 -3.38
N PHE A 97 -3.61 25.66 -2.32
CA PHE A 97 -4.69 24.68 -2.26
C PHE A 97 -6.09 25.28 -2.52
N ALA A 98 -6.20 26.59 -2.74
CA ALA A 98 -7.46 27.24 -3.08
C ALA A 98 -7.72 27.13 -4.59
N ARG A 99 -8.86 26.52 -4.96
CA ARG A 99 -9.29 26.37 -6.35
C ARG A 99 -10.59 27.11 -6.58
N ARG A 100 -10.60 27.98 -7.60
CA ARG A 100 -11.80 28.68 -8.03
C ARG A 100 -12.62 27.74 -8.93
N VAL A 101 -13.80 27.35 -8.47
CA VAL A 101 -14.73 26.45 -9.20
C VAL A 101 -15.69 27.25 -10.08
N SER A 102 -15.99 28.49 -9.69
CA SER A 102 -16.76 29.44 -10.50
C SER A 102 -16.38 30.88 -10.13
N ALA A 103 -16.92 31.87 -10.85
CA ALA A 103 -16.69 33.29 -10.56
C ALA A 103 -16.97 33.69 -9.10
N ARG A 104 -17.83 32.96 -8.39
CA ARG A 104 -18.23 33.24 -7.00
C ARG A 104 -17.92 32.12 -6.00
N SER A 105 -17.34 31.00 -6.45
CA SER A 105 -17.11 29.83 -5.61
C SER A 105 -15.65 29.42 -5.58
N VAL A 106 -15.11 29.31 -4.36
CA VAL A 106 -13.77 28.78 -4.09
C VAL A 106 -13.92 27.55 -3.19
N ARG A 107 -13.23 26.48 -3.57
CA ARG A 107 -13.12 25.25 -2.81
C ARG A 107 -11.65 25.00 -2.47
N PHE A 108 -11.42 24.20 -1.44
CA PHE A 108 -10.08 23.98 -0.92
C PHE A 108 -9.72 22.50 -1.02
N SER A 109 -8.57 22.23 -1.61
CA SER A 109 -8.03 20.87 -1.72
C SER A 109 -7.65 20.35 -0.34
N ALA A 110 -8.28 19.25 0.10
CA ALA A 110 -7.92 18.55 1.33
C ALA A 110 -6.44 18.18 1.35
N ARG A 111 -5.96 17.55 0.27
CA ARG A 111 -4.55 17.12 0.14
C ARG A 111 -3.60 18.30 0.00
N GLY A 112 -4.06 19.39 -0.58
CA GLY A 112 -3.31 20.63 -0.68
C GLY A 112 -3.11 21.31 0.68
N ILE A 113 -4.13 21.27 1.55
CA ILE A 113 -4.03 21.76 2.93
C ILE A 113 -3.02 20.93 3.71
N GLU A 114 -3.12 19.60 3.66
CA GLU A 114 -2.20 18.70 4.37
C GLU A 114 -0.75 18.92 3.95
N ARG A 115 -0.47 18.96 2.63
CA ARG A 115 0.87 19.24 2.11
C ARG A 115 1.40 20.60 2.57
N TRP A 116 0.56 21.63 2.54
CA TRP A 116 0.93 22.98 2.95
C TRP A 116 1.24 23.07 4.45
N LEU A 117 0.46 22.40 5.29
CA LEU A 117 0.71 22.32 6.74
C LEU A 117 2.01 21.59 7.05
N THR A 118 2.28 20.45 6.40
CA THR A 118 3.54 19.70 6.57
C THR A 118 4.76 20.55 6.19
N GLN A 119 4.69 21.26 5.06
CA GLN A 119 5.77 22.17 4.65
C GLN A 119 5.99 23.30 5.66
N LYS A 120 4.91 23.87 6.19
CA LYS A 120 4.98 24.99 7.16
C LYS A 120 5.46 24.56 8.54
N SER A 121 5.23 23.31 8.95
CA SER A 121 5.72 22.76 10.23
C SER A 121 7.22 22.46 10.25
N ARG A 122 7.87 22.39 9.08
CA ARG A 122 9.31 22.11 8.93
C ARG A 122 10.18 23.38 8.86
N ALA A 123 9.58 24.56 9.01
CA ALA A 123 10.23 25.87 9.03
C ALA A 123 10.11 26.49 10.41
#